data_AF-A0A7S0MHP5-F1
#
_entry.id   AF-A0A7S0MHP5-F1
#
_cell.length_a   1.000
_cell.length_b   1.000
_cell.length_c   1.000
_cell.angle_alpha   90.00
_cell.angle_beta   90.00
_cell.angle_gamma   90.00
#
_symmetry.space_group_name_H-M   'P 1'
#
loop_
_entity.id
_entity.type
_entity.pdbx_description
1 polymer ?
#
loop_
_entity_poly.entity_id
_entity_poly.type
_entity_poly.pdbx_seq_one_letter_code
_entity_poly.pdbx_strand_id
1 'polypeptide(L)'
;VFDAVLVHLLHAVAPQDWQAVKRSLHKSLYEDKAAACLGILKRSYAHADVVFVQEASDNFIQRAEAGLGQYMALRPQHVDSRRPQVSLVLARRGRFVEGTARDVTEEALALLASQCAESGDLCAFTIARRDGCPMLLASFHGD
;
A
#
# COMPACT_ATOMS: atom_id res chain seq x y z
N VAL A 1 20.57 -7.13 -9.61
CA VAL A 1 20.91 -6.52 -10.92
C VAL A 1 20.59 -5.04 -10.95
N PHE A 2 19.38 -4.60 -10.58
CA PHE A 2 18.98 -3.19 -10.53
C PHE A 2 19.95 -2.31 -9.72
N ASP A 3 20.36 -2.77 -8.54
CA ASP A 3 21.30 -2.03 -7.68
C ASP A 3 22.70 -1.87 -8.28
N ALA A 4 23.20 -2.86 -9.02
CA ALA A 4 24.52 -2.78 -9.65
C ALA A 4 24.51 -1.79 -10.83
N VAL A 5 23.42 -1.74 -11.60
CA VAL A 5 23.21 -0.75 -12.66
C VAL A 5 23.07 0.64 -12.08
N LEU A 6 22.31 0.81 -11.00
CA LEU A 6 22.14 2.09 -10.31
C LEU A 6 23.49 2.60 -9.76
N VAL A 7 24.28 1.72 -9.14
CA VAL A 7 25.63 2.06 -8.66
C VAL A 7 26.56 2.43 -9.82
N HIS A 8 26.52 1.69 -10.93
CA HIS A 8 27.31 2.02 -12.11
C HIS A 8 26.91 3.37 -12.73
N LEU A 9 25.62 3.68 -12.82
CA LEU A 9 25.11 4.98 -13.29
C LEU A 9 25.56 6.12 -12.38
N LEU A 10 25.43 5.97 -11.06
CA LEU A 10 25.88 6.97 -10.10
C LEU A 10 27.40 7.18 -10.19
N HIS A 11 28.17 6.11 -10.36
CA HIS A 11 29.62 6.19 -10.57
C HIS A 11 29.98 6.86 -11.90
N ALA A 12 29.23 6.63 -12.97
CA ALA A 12 29.49 7.23 -14.28
C ALA A 12 29.15 8.73 -14.33
N VAL A 13 28.05 9.14 -13.68
CA VAL A 13 27.55 10.52 -13.71
C VAL A 13 28.18 11.40 -12.62
N ALA A 14 28.55 10.82 -11.48
CA ALA A 14 29.11 11.54 -10.34
C ALA A 14 30.27 10.75 -9.68
N PRO A 15 31.38 10.48 -10.38
CA PRO A 15 32.43 9.55 -9.92
C PRO A 15 33.08 9.93 -8.58
N GLN A 16 33.12 11.22 -8.22
CA GLN A 16 33.69 11.68 -6.95
C GLN A 16 32.65 11.76 -5.82
N ASP A 17 31.36 11.85 -6.17
CA ASP A 17 30.28 12.14 -5.21
C ASP A 17 29.25 11.01 -5.10
N TRP A 18 29.37 9.93 -5.88
CA TRP A 18 28.35 8.90 -6.01
C TRP A 18 27.96 8.28 -4.67
N GLN A 19 28.89 8.14 -3.72
CA GLN A 19 28.58 7.65 -2.37
C GLN A 19 27.73 8.65 -1.58
N ALA A 20 28.02 9.94 -1.69
CA ALA A 20 27.22 10.99 -1.05
C ALA A 20 25.82 11.05 -1.66
N VAL A 21 25.71 10.97 -2.99
CA VAL A 21 24.42 10.88 -3.71
C VAL A 21 23.65 9.63 -3.30
N LYS A 22 24.31 8.46 -3.28
CA LYS A 22 23.70 7.20 -2.83
C LYS A 22 23.18 7.29 -1.39
N ARG A 23 23.96 7.86 -0.46
CA ARG A 23 23.52 8.07 0.94
C ARG A 23 22.33 9.01 1.01
N SER A 24 22.33 10.10 0.24
CA SER A 24 21.20 11.03 0.18
C SER A 24 19.94 10.37 -0.36
N LEU A 25 20.06 9.57 -1.43
CA LEU A 25 18.98 8.77 -1.98
C LEU A 25 18.48 7.73 -0.97
N HIS A 26 19.39 6.99 -0.33
CA HIS A 26 19.03 6.02 0.71
C HIS A 26 18.28 6.68 1.87
N LYS A 27 18.79 7.80 2.37
CA LYS A 27 18.13 8.57 3.43
C LYS A 27 16.74 9.07 3.00
N SER A 28 16.62 9.54 1.77
CA SER A 28 15.36 10.11 1.26
C SER A 28 14.33 9.04 0.88
N LEU A 29 14.77 7.88 0.37
CA LEU A 29 13.91 6.83 -0.16
C LEU A 29 13.65 5.68 0.82
N TYR A 30 14.62 5.39 1.71
CA TYR A 30 14.64 4.17 2.52
C TYR A 30 14.46 4.45 4.01
N GLU A 31 15.12 5.47 4.58
CA GLU A 31 15.06 5.71 6.04
C GLU A 31 13.68 6.20 6.52
N ASP A 32 12.87 6.83 5.66
CA ASP A 32 11.54 7.30 6.06
C ASP A 32 10.46 7.11 4.99
N LYS A 33 10.55 6.04 4.19
CA LYS A 33 9.59 5.73 3.10
C LYS A 33 8.14 5.82 3.58
N ALA A 34 7.86 5.26 4.76
CA ALA A 34 6.52 5.30 5.33
C ALA A 34 6.05 6.73 5.65
N ALA A 35 6.83 7.57 6.34
CA ALA A 35 6.40 8.95 6.60
C ALA A 35 6.33 9.78 5.31
N ALA A 36 7.23 9.57 4.36
CA ALA A 36 7.21 10.24 3.07
C ALA A 36 5.90 9.93 2.33
N CYS A 37 5.55 8.65 2.21
CA CYS A 37 4.28 8.21 1.61
C CYS A 37 3.07 8.79 2.36
N LEU A 38 3.04 8.74 3.69
CA LEU A 38 1.97 9.37 4.47
C LEU A 38 1.88 10.88 4.22
N GLY A 39 3.02 11.56 4.14
CA GLY A 39 3.08 12.99 3.84
C GLY A 39 2.49 13.31 2.47
N ILE A 40 2.77 12.49 1.47
CA ILE A 40 2.18 12.60 0.13
C ILE A 40 0.67 12.35 0.18
N LEU A 41 0.23 11.27 0.84
CA LEU A 41 -1.20 10.96 0.99
C LEU A 41 -1.96 12.11 1.65
N LYS A 42 -1.40 12.71 2.71
CA LYS A 42 -2.00 13.84 3.42
C LYS A 42 -2.07 15.12 2.59
N ARG A 43 -1.02 15.43 1.83
CA ARG A 43 -0.94 16.72 1.12
C ARG A 43 -1.63 16.67 -0.25
N SER A 44 -1.43 15.59 -0.99
CA SER A 44 -1.82 15.50 -2.39
C SER A 44 -3.11 14.72 -2.60
N TYR A 45 -3.38 13.72 -1.75
CA TYR A 45 -4.47 12.76 -1.97
C TYR A 45 -5.53 12.76 -0.86
N ALA A 46 -5.52 13.70 0.08
CA ALA A 46 -6.48 13.74 1.18
C ALA A 46 -7.94 13.94 0.73
N HIS A 47 -8.16 14.33 -0.53
CA HIS A 47 -9.48 14.44 -1.13
C HIS A 47 -10.00 13.12 -1.71
N ALA A 48 -9.13 12.12 -1.93
CA ALA A 48 -9.51 10.85 -2.53
C ALA A 48 -10.51 10.11 -1.64
N ASP A 49 -11.52 9.50 -2.25
CA ASP A 49 -12.51 8.70 -1.54
C ASP A 49 -11.99 7.29 -1.21
N VAL A 50 -11.13 6.75 -2.08
CA VAL A 50 -10.47 5.45 -1.92
C VAL A 50 -9.02 5.58 -2.40
N VAL A 51 -8.09 4.97 -1.68
CA VAL A 51 -6.69 4.79 -2.11
C VAL A 51 -6.35 3.30 -2.01
N PHE A 52 -5.89 2.74 -3.11
CA PHE A 52 -5.39 1.37 -3.19
C PHE A 52 -3.88 1.40 -2.99
N VAL A 53 -3.39 0.64 -2.01
CA VAL A 53 -1.96 0.58 -1.67
C VAL A 53 -1.49 -0.86 -1.86
N GLN A 54 -0.35 -1.02 -2.52
CA GLN A 54 0.33 -2.29 -2.74
C GLN A 54 1.61 -2.34 -1.90
N GLU A 55 2.08 -3.56 -1.61
CA GLU A 55 3.33 -3.83 -0.88
C GLU A 55 3.44 -3.03 0.45
N ALA A 56 2.31 -2.83 1.12
CA ALA A 56 2.25 -2.10 2.37
C ALA A 56 2.88 -2.93 3.49
N SER A 57 3.97 -2.43 4.06
CA SER A 57 4.59 -3.04 5.23
C SER A 57 3.80 -2.75 6.51
N ASP A 58 3.96 -3.59 7.54
CA ASP A 58 3.33 -3.38 8.85
C ASP A 58 3.58 -1.99 9.44
N ASN A 59 4.82 -1.48 9.31
CA ASN A 59 5.17 -0.13 9.76
C ASN A 59 4.36 0.95 9.01
N PHE A 60 4.18 0.80 7.69
CA PHE A 60 3.33 1.71 6.94
C PHE A 60 1.87 1.63 7.40
N ILE A 61 1.33 0.43 7.58
CA ILE A 61 -0.07 0.21 8.01
C ILE A 61 -0.31 0.86 9.37
N GLN A 62 0.53 0.59 10.38
CA GLN A 62 0.42 1.17 11.72
C GLN A 62 0.47 2.70 11.67
N ARG A 63 1.39 3.26 10.87
CA ARG A 63 1.48 4.72 10.69
C ARG A 63 0.26 5.27 9.97
N ALA A 64 -0.26 4.58 8.95
CA ALA A 64 -1.45 4.99 8.21
C ALA A 64 -2.68 5.01 9.13
N GLU A 65 -2.89 3.97 9.93
CA GLU A 65 -3.98 3.89 10.92
C GLU A 65 -3.89 5.03 11.94
N ALA A 66 -2.71 5.33 12.46
CA ALA A 66 -2.49 6.43 13.40
C ALA A 66 -2.57 7.82 12.73
N GLY A 67 -2.13 7.92 11.48
CA GLY A 67 -1.85 9.19 10.82
C GLY A 67 -2.93 9.67 9.86
N LEU A 68 -3.80 8.78 9.36
CA LEU A 68 -4.80 9.04 8.32
C LEU A 68 -6.21 8.80 8.84
N GLY A 69 -6.57 9.39 9.99
CA GLY A 69 -7.84 9.13 10.68
C GLY A 69 -9.12 9.37 9.85
N GLN A 70 -9.06 10.13 8.76
CA GLN A 70 -10.17 10.29 7.81
C GLN A 70 -10.44 9.05 6.95
N TYR A 71 -9.51 8.10 6.92
CA TYR A 71 -9.62 6.82 6.24
C TYR A 71 -9.80 5.68 7.25
N MET A 72 -10.51 4.64 6.83
CA MET A 72 -10.45 3.31 7.41
C MET A 72 -9.43 2.49 6.62
N ALA A 73 -8.52 1.82 7.32
CA ALA A 73 -7.56 0.91 6.72
C ALA A 73 -8.18 -0.48 6.66
N LEU A 74 -8.60 -0.91 5.46
CA LEU A 74 -9.13 -2.24 5.20
C LEU A 74 -7.96 -3.13 4.78
N ARG A 75 -7.72 -4.18 5.58
CA ARG A 75 -6.64 -5.16 5.37
C ARG A 75 -7.21 -6.57 5.41
N PRO A 76 -6.65 -7.52 4.65
CA PRO A 76 -7.07 -8.92 4.72
C PRO A 76 -6.92 -9.45 6.15
N GLN A 77 -7.89 -10.24 6.62
CA GLN A 77 -7.84 -10.88 7.94
C GLN A 77 -6.80 -11.99 8.02
N HIS A 78 -6.60 -12.71 6.91
CA HIS A 78 -5.66 -13.83 6.83
C HIS A 78 -4.52 -13.49 5.89
N VAL A 79 -3.34 -13.32 6.49
CA VAL A 79 -2.08 -13.08 5.77
C VAL A 79 -1.03 -14.02 6.38
N ASP A 80 -0.25 -14.70 5.53
CA ASP A 80 0.89 -15.50 6.00
C ASP A 80 1.89 -14.58 6.71
N SER A 81 2.15 -14.83 7.99
CA SER A 81 3.10 -14.05 8.81
C SER A 81 4.53 -14.03 8.27
N ARG A 82 4.86 -14.89 7.29
CA ARG A 82 6.15 -14.90 6.59
C ARG A 82 6.24 -13.84 5.49
N ARG A 83 5.12 -13.23 5.09
CA ARG A 83 5.05 -12.13 4.11
C ARG A 83 5.10 -10.79 4.86
N PRO A 84 6.14 -9.96 4.65
CA PRO A 84 6.29 -8.70 5.38
C PRO A 84 5.46 -7.55 4.80
N GLN A 85 4.73 -7.78 3.71
CA GLN A 85 4.04 -6.76 2.93
C GLN A 85 2.71 -7.30 2.39
N VAL A 86 1.72 -6.43 2.31
CA VAL A 86 0.37 -6.76 1.87
C VAL A 86 -0.27 -5.64 1.05
N SER A 87 -1.27 -5.97 0.25
CA SER A 87 -2.21 -5.01 -0.30
C SER A 87 -3.16 -4.47 0.77
N LEU A 88 -3.53 -3.21 0.65
CA LEU A 88 -4.36 -2.46 1.58
C LEU A 88 -5.33 -1.53 0.82
N VAL A 89 -6.53 -1.34 1.35
CA VAL A 89 -7.46 -0.30 0.87
C VAL A 89 -7.68 0.74 1.95
N LEU A 90 -7.42 2.01 1.63
CA LEU A 90 -7.78 3.15 2.48
C LEU A 90 -9.11 3.73 1.97
N ALA A 91 -10.21 3.50 2.70
CA ALA A 91 -11.54 3.99 2.32
C ALA A 91 -11.96 5.18 3.20
N ARG A 92 -12.48 6.26 2.61
CA ARG A 92 -12.79 7.49 3.36
C ARG A 92 -14.02 7.31 4.26
N ARG A 93 -13.89 7.51 5.57
CA ARG A 93 -14.98 7.34 6.57
C ARG A 93 -16.21 8.21 6.28
N GLY A 94 -16.01 9.38 5.69
CA GLY A 94 -17.08 10.29 5.28
C GLY A 94 -17.90 9.82 4.06
N ARG A 95 -17.45 8.79 3.34
CA ARG A 95 -18.12 8.27 2.14
C ARG A 95 -18.72 6.89 2.32
N PHE A 96 -18.16 6.09 3.22
CA PHE A 96 -18.53 4.70 3.42
C PHE A 96 -19.08 4.46 4.82
N VAL A 97 -19.90 3.42 4.96
CA VAL A 97 -20.45 2.94 6.24
C VAL A 97 -19.56 1.83 6.75
N GLU A 98 -18.66 2.14 7.68
CA GLU A 98 -17.62 1.21 8.17
C GLU A 98 -18.18 -0.14 8.66
N GLY A 99 -19.31 -0.14 9.38
CA GLY A 99 -19.94 -1.39 9.85
C GLY A 99 -20.47 -2.32 8.75
N THR A 100 -20.47 -1.89 7.49
CA THR A 100 -20.84 -2.72 6.34
C THR A 100 -19.64 -3.28 5.60
N ALA A 101 -18.41 -2.91 6.01
CA ALA A 101 -17.20 -3.45 5.41
C ALA A 101 -17.08 -4.94 5.75
N ARG A 102 -17.01 -5.77 4.72
CA ARG A 102 -16.80 -7.22 4.83
C ARG A 102 -15.62 -7.60 3.99
N ASP A 103 -14.64 -8.24 4.62
CA ASP A 103 -13.51 -8.85 3.92
C ASP A 103 -14.04 -9.98 3.03
N VAL A 104 -13.72 -9.91 1.75
CA VAL A 104 -14.07 -10.91 0.73
C VAL A 104 -12.85 -11.44 0.00
N THR A 105 -11.66 -11.23 0.59
CA THR A 105 -10.38 -11.54 -0.03
C THR A 105 -10.25 -13.02 -0.34
N GLU A 106 -10.61 -13.90 0.60
CA GLU A 106 -10.55 -15.35 0.38
C GLU A 106 -11.55 -15.84 -0.65
N GLU A 107 -12.78 -15.32 -0.66
CA GLU A 107 -13.76 -15.66 -1.68
C GLU A 107 -13.31 -15.21 -3.07
N ALA A 108 -12.70 -14.03 -3.17
CA ALA A 108 -12.12 -13.55 -4.41
C ALA A 108 -10.93 -14.42 -4.86
N LEU A 109 -10.03 -14.80 -3.94
CA LEU A 109 -8.92 -15.71 -4.22
C LEU A 109 -9.37 -17.11 -4.63
N ALA A 110 -10.47 -17.62 -4.08
CA ALA A 110 -11.00 -18.93 -4.45
C ALA A 110 -11.58 -18.96 -5.88
N LEU A 111 -12.06 -17.80 -6.37
CA LEU A 111 -12.58 -17.65 -7.74
C LEU A 111 -11.46 -17.41 -8.76
N LEU A 112 -10.39 -16.75 -8.34
CA LEU A 112 -9.17 -16.60 -9.13
C LEU A 112 -8.44 -17.96 -9.09
N ALA A 113 -8.12 -18.54 -10.24
CA ALA A 113 -7.34 -19.78 -10.24
C ALA A 113 -6.05 -19.57 -9.41
N SER A 114 -5.65 -20.58 -8.63
CA SER A 114 -4.61 -20.53 -7.58
C SER A 114 -3.20 -20.08 -8.00
N GLN A 115 -3.03 -19.64 -9.25
CA GLN A 115 -1.77 -19.18 -9.83
C GLN A 115 -1.69 -17.65 -9.96
N CYS A 116 -2.76 -16.91 -9.67
CA CYS A 116 -2.81 -15.47 -9.96
C CYS A 116 -2.45 -14.56 -8.79
N ALA A 117 -2.38 -15.06 -7.55
CA ALA A 117 -2.13 -14.22 -6.38
C ALA A 117 -1.58 -15.05 -5.22
N GLU A 118 -0.50 -14.56 -4.60
CA GLU A 118 0.05 -15.11 -3.37
C GLU A 118 -0.62 -14.48 -2.12
N SER A 119 -0.34 -15.02 -0.93
CA SER A 119 -0.85 -14.44 0.31
C SER A 119 -0.31 -13.02 0.51
N GLY A 120 -1.22 -12.06 0.71
CA GLY A 120 -0.91 -10.64 0.85
C GLY A 120 -1.08 -9.84 -0.45
N ASP A 121 -1.11 -10.48 -1.61
CA ASP A 121 -1.17 -9.80 -2.91
C ASP A 121 -2.52 -9.11 -3.15
N LEU A 122 -3.61 -9.70 -2.67
CA LEU A 122 -4.97 -9.20 -2.82
C LEU A 122 -5.54 -8.71 -1.48
N CYS A 123 -6.26 -7.60 -1.54
CA CYS A 123 -7.14 -7.13 -0.48
C CYS A 123 -8.48 -6.72 -1.10
N ALA A 124 -9.54 -7.47 -0.84
CA ALA A 124 -10.86 -7.22 -1.39
C ALA A 124 -11.92 -7.08 -0.29
N PHE A 125 -12.71 -6.01 -0.36
CA PHE A 125 -13.77 -5.72 0.60
C PHE A 125 -15.06 -5.33 -0.14
N THR A 126 -16.19 -5.88 0.31
CA THR A 126 -17.49 -5.27 0.01
C THR A 126 -17.81 -4.23 1.07
N ILE A 127 -18.30 -3.05 0.68
CA ILE A 127 -18.66 -1.97 1.60
C ILE A 127 -19.78 -1.11 1.02
N ALA A 128 -20.70 -0.63 1.85
CA ALA A 128 -21.73 0.30 1.41
C ALA A 128 -21.21 1.75 1.45
N ARG A 129 -21.48 2.49 0.38
CA ARG A 129 -21.45 3.96 0.42
C ARG A 129 -22.60 4.48 1.27
N ARG A 130 -22.46 5.70 1.78
CA ARG A 130 -23.50 6.36 2.60
C ARG A 130 -24.80 6.67 1.84
N ASP A 131 -24.79 6.64 0.52
CA ASP A 131 -25.99 6.71 -0.33
C ASP A 131 -26.68 5.35 -0.53
N GLY A 132 -26.19 4.30 0.14
CA GLY A 132 -26.74 2.95 0.09
C GLY A 132 -26.20 2.10 -1.07
N CYS A 133 -25.35 2.65 -1.95
CA CYS A 133 -24.80 1.89 -3.06
C CYS A 133 -23.71 0.91 -2.57
N PRO A 134 -23.88 -0.42 -2.79
CA PRO A 134 -22.84 -1.39 -2.44
C PRO A 134 -21.66 -1.29 -3.42
N MET A 135 -20.45 -1.40 -2.88
CA MET A 135 -19.20 -1.33 -3.62
C MET A 135 -18.35 -2.57 -3.34
N LEU A 136 -17.62 -3.02 -4.36
CA LEU A 136 -16.46 -3.90 -4.20
C LEU A 136 -15.20 -3.06 -4.38
N LEU A 137 -14.33 -3.05 -3.37
CA LEU A 137 -13.03 -2.39 -3.41
C LEU A 137 -11.96 -3.48 -3.39
N ALA A 138 -11.05 -3.49 -4.37
CA ALA A 138 -9.98 -4.47 -4.45
C ALA A 138 -8.64 -3.79 -4.77
N SER A 139 -7.65 -3.96 -3.89
CA SER A 139 -6.24 -3.67 -4.17
C SER A 139 -5.53 -4.97 -4.49
N PHE A 140 -4.79 -5.03 -5.58
CA PHE A 140 -4.04 -6.21 -6.00
C PHE A 140 -2.64 -5.81 -6.45
N HIS A 141 -1.65 -6.65 -6.14
CA HIS A 141 -0.34 -6.64 -6.78
C HIS A 141 0.08 -8.06 -7.13
N GLY A 142 0.71 -8.22 -8.28
CA GLY A 142 1.17 -9.50 -8.80
C GLY A 142 1.61 -9.29 -10.24
N ASP A 143 2.42 -10.22 -10.75
CA ASP A 143 2.88 -10.21 -12.14
C ASP A 143 1.84 -10.78 -13.11
#